data_AF-A0A2T7G2U7-F1
#
_entry.id   AF-A0A2T7G2U7-F1
#
_cell.length_a   1.000
_cell.length_b   1.000
_cell.length_c   1.000
_cell.angle_alpha   90.00
_cell.angle_beta   90.00
_cell.angle_gamma   90.00
#
_symmetry.space_group_name_H-M   'P 1'
#
loop_
_entity.id
_entity.type
_entity.pdbx_description
1 polymer ?
#
loop_
_entity_poly.entity_id
_entity_poly.type
_entity_poly.pdbx_seq_one_letter_code
_entity_poly.pdbx_strand_id
1 'polypeptide(L)'
;MPDFTAHRHPVLAVRCPDCGKAPGVWCCRPSGHRASDFHLSRKAEADRVFIDQHGPYASIERDGEGWILDPQGRVGIRPQPDQLALF
;
A
#
# COMPACT_ATOMS: atom_id res chain seq x y z
N MET A 1 -1.45 -15.09 0.22
CA MET A 1 -1.94 -13.71 0.35
C MET A 1 -0.73 -12.80 0.48
N PRO A 2 -0.61 -11.71 -0.30
CA PRO A 2 0.48 -10.73 -0.16
C PRO A 2 0.71 -10.27 1.27
N ASP A 3 1.97 -10.18 1.70
CA ASP A 3 2.36 -9.59 2.99
C ASP A 3 2.91 -8.19 2.75
N PHE A 4 2.17 -7.18 3.21
CA PHE A 4 2.52 -5.76 3.04
C PHE A 4 3.63 -5.28 3.99
N THR A 5 4.00 -6.10 4.98
CA THR A 5 5.04 -5.80 5.98
C THR A 5 6.37 -6.50 5.69
N ALA A 6 6.37 -7.52 4.82
CA ALA A 6 7.55 -8.33 4.50
C ALA A 6 8.65 -7.62 3.68
N HIS A 7 8.41 -6.40 3.18
CA HIS A 7 9.27 -5.73 2.22
C HIS A 7 9.62 -4.30 2.64
N ARG A 8 10.67 -3.74 2.02
CA ARG A 8 11.12 -2.36 2.27
C ARG A 8 10.05 -1.29 1.99
N HIS A 9 9.06 -1.61 1.16
CA HIS A 9 7.93 -0.75 0.84
C HIS A 9 6.66 -1.59 0.58
N PRO A 10 5.47 -1.24 1.09
CA PRO A 10 4.26 -2.06 0.98
C PRO A 10 3.83 -2.33 -0.47
N VAL A 11 4.04 -1.36 -1.36
CA VAL A 11 3.81 -1.49 -2.83
C VAL A 11 4.56 -2.68 -3.45
N LEU A 12 5.63 -3.16 -2.81
CA LEU A 12 6.36 -4.33 -3.28
C LEU A 12 5.64 -5.65 -2.96
N ALA A 13 4.57 -5.68 -2.18
CA ALA A 13 3.83 -6.90 -1.86
C ALA A 13 3.14 -7.53 -3.09
N VAL A 14 2.88 -6.73 -4.12
CA VAL A 14 2.22 -7.15 -5.36
C VAL A 14 3.17 -7.15 -6.55
N ARG A 15 2.83 -7.90 -7.60
CA ARG A 15 3.51 -7.84 -8.91
C ARG A 15 3.19 -6.51 -9.59
N CYS A 16 4.15 -5.94 -10.33
CA CYS A 16 3.87 -4.77 -11.17
C CYS A 16 3.08 -5.18 -12.42
N PRO A 17 1.90 -4.59 -12.70
CA PRO A 17 1.16 -4.87 -13.94
C PRO A 17 1.92 -4.45 -15.21
N ASP A 18 2.68 -3.35 -15.16
CA ASP A 18 3.29 -2.79 -16.37
C ASP A 18 4.61 -3.47 -16.78
N CYS A 19 5.49 -3.78 -15.81
CA CYS A 19 6.80 -4.38 -16.10
C CYS A 19 6.95 -5.82 -15.61
N GLY A 20 5.89 -6.39 -15.03
CA GLY A 20 5.85 -7.79 -14.60
C GLY A 20 6.78 -8.16 -13.45
N LYS A 21 7.55 -7.22 -12.87
CA LYS A 21 8.49 -7.52 -11.78
C LYS A 21 7.76 -8.10 -10.57
N ALA A 22 8.36 -9.15 -10.01
CA ALA A 22 7.83 -9.91 -8.88
C ALA A 22 7.71 -9.06 -7.61
N PRO A 23 6.93 -9.53 -6.61
CA PRO A 23 6.97 -8.97 -5.26
C PRO A 23 8.40 -8.86 -4.71
N GLY A 24 8.66 -7.85 -3.89
CA GLY A 24 9.99 -7.54 -3.34
C GLY A 24 10.98 -6.90 -4.34
N VAL A 25 10.71 -6.95 -5.65
CA VAL A 25 11.63 -6.43 -6.68
C VAL A 25 11.16 -5.06 -7.17
N TRP A 26 12.05 -4.07 -7.16
CA TRP A 26 11.79 -2.72 -7.70
C TRP A 26 11.38 -2.74 -9.17
N CYS A 27 10.53 -1.78 -9.55
CA CYS A 27 10.18 -1.57 -10.96
C CYS A 27 11.43 -1.22 -11.78
N CYS A 28 11.40 -1.61 -13.05
CA CYS A 28 12.41 -1.21 -14.04
C CYS A 28 11.77 -0.35 -15.13
N ARG A 29 12.58 0.57 -15.66
CA ARG A 29 12.27 1.35 -16.86
C ARG A 29 12.29 0.44 -18.10
N PRO A 30 11.74 0.87 -19.25
CA PRO A 30 11.85 0.11 -20.50
C PRO A 30 13.28 -0.25 -20.90
N SER A 31 14.26 0.58 -20.49
CA SER A 31 15.70 0.31 -20.67
C SER A 31 16.27 -0.79 -19.76
N GLY A 32 15.46 -1.41 -18.90
CA GLY A 32 15.86 -2.45 -17.96
C GLY A 32 16.49 -1.93 -16.65
N HIS A 33 16.89 -0.65 -16.60
CA HIS A 33 17.42 -0.04 -15.38
C HIS A 33 16.36 0.12 -14.29
N ARG A 34 16.78 0.09 -13.02
CA ARG A 34 15.90 0.33 -11.88
C ARG A 34 15.22 1.70 -12.01
N ALA A 35 13.89 1.73 -11.89
CA ALA A 35 13.14 2.96 -11.85
C ALA A 35 13.45 3.75 -10.56
N SER A 36 13.29 5.07 -10.60
CA SER A 36 13.45 5.91 -9.41
C SER A 36 12.28 5.81 -8.44
N ASP A 37 11.12 5.37 -8.93
CA ASP A 37 9.89 5.16 -8.18
C ASP A 37 9.13 3.96 -8.78
N PHE A 38 8.08 3.50 -8.11
CA PHE A 38 7.17 2.47 -8.61
C PHE A 38 6.25 3.01 -9.70
N HIS A 39 5.89 2.15 -10.65
CA HIS A 39 4.85 2.50 -11.61
C HIS A 39 3.51 2.72 -10.90
N LEU A 40 2.72 3.68 -11.40
CA LEU A 40 1.42 4.05 -10.85
C LEU A 40 0.47 2.84 -10.77
N SER A 41 0.46 1.99 -11.81
CA SER A 41 -0.38 0.79 -11.83
C SER A 41 -0.02 -0.18 -10.70
N ARG A 42 1.26 -0.25 -10.26
CA ARG A 42 1.65 -1.08 -9.12
C ARG A 42 1.16 -0.50 -7.80
N LYS A 43 1.19 0.84 -7.65
CA LYS A 43 0.65 1.51 -6.46
C LYS A 43 -0.85 1.27 -6.35
N ALA A 44 -1.59 1.51 -7.43
CA ALA A 44 -3.03 1.27 -7.51
C ALA A 44 -3.39 -0.20 -7.24
N GLU A 45 -2.63 -1.15 -7.78
CA GLU A 45 -2.85 -2.58 -7.51
C GLU A 45 -2.54 -2.95 -6.05
N ALA A 46 -1.49 -2.37 -5.47
CA ALA A 46 -1.19 -2.56 -4.06
C ALA A 46 -2.33 -2.03 -3.17
N ASP A 47 -2.86 -0.84 -3.47
CA ASP A 47 -3.99 -0.25 -2.75
C ASP A 47 -5.24 -1.12 -2.87
N ARG A 48 -5.58 -1.56 -4.10
CA ARG A 48 -6.73 -2.43 -4.37
C ARG A 48 -6.65 -3.72 -3.56
N VAL A 49 -5.50 -4.38 -3.59
CA VAL A 49 -5.26 -5.65 -2.90
C VAL A 49 -5.21 -5.46 -1.38
N PHE A 50 -4.68 -4.32 -0.89
CA PHE A 50 -4.67 -3.99 0.53
C PHE A 50 -6.09 -3.80 1.06
N ILE A 51 -6.92 -3.02 0.36
CA ILE A 51 -8.32 -2.77 0.72
C ILE A 51 -9.14 -4.06 0.68
N ASP A 52 -8.94 -4.90 -0.33
CA ASP A 52 -9.61 -6.21 -0.44
C ASP A 52 -9.30 -7.13 0.75
N GLN A 53 -8.06 -7.11 1.24
CA GLN A 53 -7.62 -7.96 2.34
C GLN A 53 -7.93 -7.42 3.73
N HIS A 54 -7.80 -6.12 3.93
CA HIS A 54 -7.81 -5.50 5.26
C HIS A 54 -9.01 -4.57 5.48
N GLY A 55 -9.76 -4.28 4.42
CA GLY A 55 -10.86 -3.34 4.43
C GLY A 55 -10.42 -1.90 4.13
N PRO A 56 -11.38 -1.02 3.75
CA PRO A 56 -11.09 0.34 3.32
C PRO A 56 -10.63 1.26 4.45
N TYR A 57 -10.78 0.84 5.70
CA TYR A 57 -10.39 1.62 6.88
C TYR A 57 -9.04 1.22 7.43
N ALA A 58 -8.45 0.10 7.01
CA ALA A 58 -7.14 -0.29 7.49
C ALA A 58 -6.07 0.72 7.04
N SER A 59 -5.02 0.86 7.84
CA SER A 59 -3.85 1.66 7.48
C SER A 59 -2.57 0.86 7.65
N ILE A 60 -1.55 1.22 6.89
CA ILE A 60 -0.18 0.72 7.06
C ILE A 60 0.77 1.88 7.24
N GLU A 61 1.56 1.82 8.30
CA GLU A 61 2.42 2.92 8.72
C GLU A 61 3.86 2.48 8.83
N ARG A 62 4.76 3.44 8.61
CA ARG A 62 6.19 3.22 8.80
C ARG A 62 6.48 3.19 10.30
N ASP A 63 7.10 2.12 10.77
CA ASP A 63 7.62 2.00 12.13
C ASP A 63 9.11 1.67 12.08
N GLY A 64 9.95 2.69 12.27
CA GLY A 64 11.40 2.59 12.08
C GLY A 64 11.77 2.09 10.68
N GLU A 65 12.43 0.93 10.61
CA GLU A 65 12.81 0.29 9.35
C GLU A 65 11.70 -0.57 8.72
N GLY A 66 10.65 -0.89 9.49
CA GLY A 66 9.57 -1.80 9.10
C GLY A 66 8.24 -1.10 8.84
N TRP A 67 7.19 -1.91 8.79
CA TRP A 67 5.82 -1.47 8.57
C TRP A 67 4.89 -2.16 9.56
N ILE A 68 3.96 -1.40 10.13
CA ILE A 68 2.91 -1.91 11.02
C ILE A 68 1.56 -1.70 10.37
N LEU A 69 0.71 -2.73 10.42
CA LEU A 69 -0.67 -2.70 9.97
C LEU A 69 -1.59 -2.38 11.14
N ASP A 70 -2.46 -1.39 10.96
CA ASP A 70 -3.56 -1.08 11.85
C ASP A 70 -4.89 -1.42 11.15
N PRO A 71 -5.56 -2.51 11.54
CA PRO A 71 -6.83 -2.91 10.92
C PRO A 71 -7.97 -1.92 11.17
N GLN A 72 -7.87 -1.09 12.21
CA GLN A 72 -8.93 -0.14 12.59
C GLN A 72 -8.76 1.22 11.93
N GLY A 73 -7.60 1.43 11.29
CA GLY A 73 -7.21 2.70 10.70
C GLY A 73 -6.67 3.67 11.73
N ARG A 74 -5.79 4.55 11.27
CA ARG A 74 -5.23 5.63 12.08
C ARG A 74 -6.32 6.38 12.84
N VAL A 75 -6.18 6.41 14.16
CA VAL A 75 -7.13 7.00 15.14
C VAL A 75 -7.43 8.51 14.90
N GLY A 76 -6.70 9.19 14.01
CA GLY A 76 -6.91 10.60 13.66
C GLY A 76 -7.62 10.90 12.33
N ILE A 77 -8.01 9.90 11.52
CA ILE A 77 -8.67 10.11 10.20
C ILE A 77 -10.16 9.69 10.22
N ARG A 78 -10.66 9.12 11.32
CA ARG A 78 -12.09 8.82 11.44
C ARG A 78 -12.91 10.12 11.44
N PRO A 79 -13.86 10.32 10.51
CA PRO A 79 -14.92 11.29 10.75
C PRO A 79 -15.68 10.82 11.99
N GLN A 80 -15.72 11.67 13.02
CA GLN A 80 -16.54 11.39 14.19
C GLN A 80 -18.01 11.38 13.75
N PRO A 81 -18.79 10.32 14.04
CA PRO A 81 -20.21 10.29 13.68
C PRO A 81 -21.01 11.46 14.28
N ASP A 82 -20.51 12.08 15.35
CA ASP A 82 -21.14 13.22 16.02
C ASP A 82 -21.05 14.56 15.27
N GLN A 83 -20.31 14.66 14.15
CA GLN A 83 -20.26 15.90 13.34
C GLN A 83 -21.31 15.97 12.21
N LEU A 84 -22.14 14.94 12.02
CA LEU A 84 -23.20 14.90 10.99
C LEU A 84 -24.61 15.23 11.52
N ALA A 85 -24.75 15.52 12.81
CA ALA A 85 -26.05 15.76 13.47
C ALA A 85 -26.29 17.21 13.94
N LEU A 86 -25.58 18.19 13.37
CA LEU A 86 -25.85 19.62 13.60
C LEU A 86 -26.20 20.32 12.29
N PHE A 87 -27.34 19.95 11.70
CA PHE A 87 -28.14 20.80 10.83
C PHE A 87 -29.63 20.51 11.07
#